data_AF-A0A7Z7IEA5-F1
#
_entry.id   AF-A0A7Z7IEA5-F1
#
_cell.length_a   1.000
_cell.length_b   1.000
_cell.length_c   1.000
_cell.angle_alpha   90.00
_cell.angle_beta   90.00
_cell.angle_gamma   90.00
#
_symmetry.space_group_name_H-M   'P 1'
#
loop_
_entity.id
_entity.type
_entity.pdbx_description
1 polymer ?
#
loop_
_entity_poly.entity_id
_entity_poly.type
_entity_poly.pdbx_seq_one_letter_code
_entity_poly.pdbx_strand_id
1 'polypeptide(L)'
;MQREDLTVSVERGALVLRGDKKQDVHSEEDGCYRLERAYGAFTRTIPMPENADPDHALAKFDKGVPTLTVPKQEPQRSTSRTIDIG
;
A
#
# COMPACT_ATOMS: atom_id res chain seq x y z
N MET A 1 -10.22 7.42 10.60
CA MET A 1 -8.93 7.23 9.92
C MET A 1 -8.71 8.40 8.98
N GLN A 2 -7.66 9.15 9.22
CA GLN A 2 -7.20 10.28 8.42
C GLN A 2 -5.91 9.87 7.67
N ARG A 3 -5.41 10.74 6.79
CA ARG A 3 -4.22 10.43 5.99
C ARG A 3 -3.00 10.17 6.88
N GLU A 4 -2.94 10.86 8.00
CA GLU A 4 -1.87 10.84 8.98
C GLU A 4 -1.83 9.51 9.77
N ASP A 5 -2.93 8.75 9.76
CA ASP A 5 -3.02 7.42 10.36
C ASP A 5 -2.47 6.32 9.43
N LEU A 6 -1.95 6.67 8.25
CA LEU A 6 -1.44 5.73 7.25
C LEU A 6 0.06 5.91 7.02
N THR A 7 0.76 4.80 6.80
CA THR A 7 2.17 4.78 6.38
C THR A 7 2.34 3.81 5.22
N VAL A 8 3.07 4.23 4.20
CA VAL A 8 3.39 3.42 3.02
C VAL A 8 4.90 3.35 2.87
N SER A 9 5.44 2.13 2.77
CA SER A 9 6.86 1.87 2.56
C SER A 9 7.07 0.82 1.46
N VAL A 10 8.29 0.75 0.95
CA VAL A 10 8.74 -0.36 0.10
C VAL A 10 9.77 -1.16 0.87
N GLU A 11 9.49 -2.43 1.09
CA GLU A 11 10.33 -3.34 1.87
C GLU A 11 10.53 -4.63 1.07
N ARG A 12 11.79 -4.97 0.76
CA ARG A 12 12.16 -6.23 0.07
C ARG A 12 11.36 -6.48 -1.23
N GLY A 13 11.16 -5.44 -2.03
CA GLY A 13 10.41 -5.53 -3.30
C GLY A 13 8.89 -5.60 -3.15
N ALA A 14 8.35 -5.36 -1.96
CA ALA A 14 6.91 -5.28 -1.71
C ALA A 14 6.49 -3.91 -1.21
N LEU A 15 5.30 -3.48 -1.61
CA LEU A 15 4.62 -2.32 -1.06
C LEU A 15 3.98 -2.72 0.27
N VAL A 16 4.29 -1.98 1.33
CA VAL A 16 3.77 -2.23 2.67
C VAL A 16 2.92 -1.04 3.09
N LEU A 17 1.61 -1.27 3.25
CA LEU A 17 0.66 -0.30 3.80
C LEU A 17 0.38 -0.66 5.26
N ARG A 18 0.68 0.25 6.17
CA ARG A 18 0.35 0.16 7.59
C ARG A 18 -0.63 1.26 7.94
N GLY A 19 -1.52 0.98 8.88
CA GLY A 19 -2.38 2.01 9.44
C GLY A 19 -3.05 1.56 10.72
N ASP A 20 -3.61 2.52 11.45
CA ASP A 20 -4.42 2.28 12.62
C ASP A 20 -5.80 2.91 12.45
N LYS A 21 -6.84 2.10 12.59
CA LYS A 21 -8.21 2.60 12.60
C LYS A 21 -8.67 2.71 14.05
N LYS A 22 -8.65 3.94 14.57
CA LYS A 22 -9.19 4.24 15.90
C LYS A 22 -10.67 3.89 15.99
N GLN A 23 -11.07 3.39 17.15
CA GLN A 23 -12.47 3.17 17.51
C GLN A 23 -13.08 4.52 17.90
N ASP A 24 -14.21 4.89 17.28
CA ASP A 24 -15.01 6.01 17.76
C ASP A 24 -15.78 5.54 19.00
N VAL A 25 -15.21 5.80 20.17
CA VAL A 25 -15.87 5.56 21.46
C VAL A 25 -16.63 6.83 21.83
N HIS A 26 -17.84 7.01 21.28
CA HIS A 26 -18.84 7.86 21.95
C HIS A 26 -19.52 6.99 23.01
N SER A 27 -18.89 6.99 24.18
CA SER A 27 -19.49 6.55 25.43
C SER A 27 -19.96 7.79 26.16
N GLU A 28 -21.20 8.19 25.93
CA GLU A 28 -21.91 9.03 26.87
C GLU A 28 -23.26 8.35 27.09
N GLU A 29 -23.46 7.87 28.30
CA GLU A 29 -24.76 7.69 28.96
C GLU A 29 -25.91 7.27 28.01
N ASP A 30 -26.23 5.96 27.95
CA ASP A 30 -27.34 5.36 27.17
C ASP A 30 -27.04 4.84 25.74
N GLY A 31 -26.01 3.99 25.61
CA GLY A 31 -26.13 2.80 24.75
C GLY A 31 -25.44 2.85 23.39
N CYS A 32 -24.23 2.29 23.33
CA CYS A 32 -23.74 1.63 22.13
C CYS A 32 -24.15 0.14 22.19
N TYR A 33 -25.30 -0.20 21.60
CA TYR A 33 -25.82 -1.58 21.62
C TYR A 33 -25.09 -2.52 20.66
N ARG A 34 -24.47 -1.99 19.60
CA ARG A 34 -23.75 -2.82 18.62
C ARG A 34 -22.59 -2.11 17.96
N LEU A 35 -21.45 -2.81 17.95
CA LEU A 35 -20.21 -2.39 17.32
C LEU A 35 -19.90 -3.33 16.15
N GLU A 36 -20.28 -2.95 14.93
CA GLU A 36 -20.08 -3.78 13.73
C GLU A 36 -18.78 -3.44 12.98
N ARG A 37 -18.24 -2.25 13.20
CA ARG A 37 -17.08 -1.73 12.47
C ARG A 37 -15.78 -2.24 13.11
N ALA A 38 -14.99 -3.00 12.35
CA ALA A 38 -13.64 -3.37 12.73
C ALA A 38 -12.76 -2.12 12.97
N TYR A 39 -11.94 -2.17 14.02
CA TYR A 39 -10.98 -1.15 14.47
C TYR A 39 -9.64 -1.82 14.80
N GLY A 40 -8.61 -1.00 14.99
CA GLY A 40 -7.25 -1.42 15.34
C GLY A 40 -6.25 -1.30 14.20
N ALA A 41 -5.03 -1.73 14.49
CA ALA A 41 -3.90 -1.71 13.56
C ALA A 41 -4.07 -2.74 12.45
N PHE A 42 -3.63 -2.39 11.25
CA PHE A 42 -3.59 -3.29 10.11
C PHE A 42 -2.29 -3.11 9.33
N THR A 43 -1.91 -4.18 8.62
CA THR A 43 -0.80 -4.18 7.68
C THR A 43 -1.19 -4.98 6.45
N ARG A 44 -0.89 -4.44 5.27
CA ARG A 44 -1.03 -5.13 3.99
C ARG A 44 0.32 -5.10 3.27
N THR A 45 0.77 -6.26 2.81
CA THR A 45 1.97 -6.41 2.01
C THR A 45 1.58 -6.87 0.62
N ILE A 46 1.96 -6.10 -0.40
CA ILE A 46 1.61 -6.34 -1.79
C ILE A 46 2.93 -6.50 -2.56
N PRO A 47 3.28 -7.72 -2.99
CA PRO A 47 4.44 -7.95 -3.85
C PRO A 47 4.33 -7.12 -5.13
N MET A 48 5.42 -6.47 -5.52
CA MET A 48 5.48 -5.71 -6.77
C MET A 48 6.11 -6.56 -7.88
N PRO A 49 5.75 -6.32 -9.14
CA PRO A 49 6.48 -6.91 -10.25
C PRO A 49 7.92 -6.41 -10.28
N GLU A 50 8.84 -7.19 -10.87
CA GLU A 50 10.27 -6.85 -10.93
C GLU A 50 10.54 -5.52 -11.63
N ASN A 51 9.70 -5.16 -12.60
CA ASN A 51 9.82 -3.92 -13.34
C ASN A 51 9.03 -2.76 -12.70
N ALA A 52 8.60 -2.85 -11.44
CA ALA A 52 7.99 -1.72 -10.75
C ALA A 52 9.02 -0.61 -10.48
N ASP A 53 8.58 0.64 -10.53
CA ASP A 53 9.38 1.82 -10.23
C ASP A 53 8.84 2.53 -8.98
N PRO A 54 9.32 2.15 -7.78
CA PRO A 54 8.85 2.73 -6.53
C PRO A 54 9.30 4.19 -6.34
N ASP A 55 10.39 4.62 -6.98
CA ASP A 55 10.95 5.96 -6.81
C ASP A 55 10.03 7.04 -7.41
N HIS A 56 9.22 6.65 -8.40
CA HIS A 56 8.21 7.51 -9.04
C HIS A 56 6.78 7.15 -8.61
N ALA A 57 6.60 6.48 -7.46
CA ALA A 57 5.29 6.15 -6.95
C ALA A 57 4.51 7.41 -6.49
N LEU A 58 3.19 7.37 -6.71
CA LEU A 58 2.26 8.43 -6.30
C LEU A 58 1.26 7.88 -5.27
N ALA A 59 0.96 8.68 -4.25
CA ALA A 59 -0.02 8.37 -3.24
C ALA A 59 -1.10 9.46 -3.16
N LYS A 60 -2.37 9.04 -3.14
CA LYS A 60 -3.52 9.91 -2.93
C LYS A 60 -4.41 9.33 -1.84
N PHE A 61 -5.06 10.19 -1.08
CA PHE A 61 -6.05 9.80 -0.10
C PHE A 61 -7.28 10.67 -0.26
N ASP A 62 -8.39 10.08 -0.68
CA ASP A 62 -9.66 10.80 -0.87
C ASP A 62 -10.79 10.02 -0.20
N LYS A 63 -11.60 10.71 0.61
CA LYS A 63 -12.80 10.17 1.28
C LYS A 63 -12.60 8.80 1.97
N GLY A 64 -11.44 8.61 2.63
CA GLY A 64 -11.14 7.37 3.34
C GLY A 64 -10.47 6.28 2.49
N VAL A 65 -10.18 6.54 1.22
CA VAL A 65 -9.60 5.58 0.28
C VAL A 65 -8.16 5.97 -0.08
N PRO A 66 -7.15 5.18 0.32
CA PRO A 66 -5.80 5.34 -0.19
C PRO A 66 -5.66 4.72 -1.59
N THR A 67 -5.12 5.50 -2.52
CA THR A 67 -4.80 5.08 -3.88
C THR A 67 -3.30 5.22 -4.11
N LEU A 68 -2.64 4.10 -4.43
CA LEU A 68 -1.22 4.03 -4.70
C LEU A 68 -1.02 3.67 -6.18
N THR A 69 -0.25 4.49 -6.89
CA THR A 69 0.11 4.27 -8.29
C THR A 69 1.61 4.09 -8.38
N VAL A 70 2.03 2.88 -8.76
CA VAL A 70 3.45 2.54 -8.97
C VAL A 70 3.65 2.30 -10.45
N PRO A 71 4.39 3.17 -11.16
CA PRO A 71 4.67 2.97 -12.57
C PRO A 71 5.53 1.72 -12.81
N LYS A 72 5.52 1.24 -14.05
CA LYS A 72 6.40 0.15 -14.49
C LYS A 72 7.51 0.74 -15.35
N GLN A 73 8.75 0.32 -15.09
CA GLN A 73 9.88 0.55 -15.97
C GLN A 73 9.62 -0.09 -17.33
N GLU A 74 10.09 0.59 -18.37
CA GLU A 74 10.09 0.06 -19.72
C GLU A 74 10.98 -1.20 -19.74
N PRO A 75 10.48 -2.34 -20.26
CA PRO A 75 11.30 -3.53 -20.35
C PRO A 75 12.50 -3.23 -21.24
N GLN A 76 13.71 -3.53 -20.76
CA GLN A 76 14.91 -3.47 -21.60
C GLN A 76 14.67 -4.34 -22.84
N ARG A 77 14.76 -3.73 -24.02
CA ARG A 77 14.74 -4.48 -25.29
C ARG A 77 15.89 -5.47 -25.24
N SER A 78 15.57 -6.76 -25.22
CA SER A 78 16.55 -7.83 -25.24
C SER A 78 17.34 -7.76 -26.56
N THR A 79 18.56 -7.23 -26.50
CA THR A 79 19.51 -7.41 -27.60
C THR A 79 20.13 -8.79 -27.42
N SER A 80 19.61 -9.80 -28.12
CA SER A 80 20.29 -11.08 -28.19
C SER A 80 21.64 -10.91 -28.89
N ARG A 81 22.66 -11.60 -28.38
CA ARG A 81 23.94 -11.76 -29.06
C ARG A 81 24.24 -13.24 -29.13
N THR A 82 24.58 -13.72 -30.32
CA THR A 82 25.06 -15.09 -30.52
C THR A 82 26.47 -15.19 -29.96
N ILE A 83 26.73 -16.21 -29.14
CA ILE A 83 28.07 -16.54 -28.65
C ILE A 83 28.54 -17.76 -29.45
N ASP A 84 29.64 -17.61 -30.17
CA ASP A 84 30.26 -18.73 -30.87
C ASP A 84 30.97 -19.65 -29.88
N ILE A 85 30.75 -20.95 -30.03
CA ILE A 85 31.43 -22.00 -29.25
C ILE A 85 32.68 -22.41 -30.04
N GLY A 86 33.84 -22.19 -29.43
CA GLY A 86 35.14 -22.68 -29.91
C GLY A 86 35.52 -24.02 -29.31
#